data_AF-A0A519QT69-F1
#
_entry.id   AF-A0A519QT69-F1
#
_cell.length_a   1.000
_cell.length_b   1.000
_cell.length_c   1.000
_cell.angle_alpha   90.00
_cell.angle_beta   90.00
_cell.angle_gamma   90.00
#
_symmetry.space_group_name_H-M   'P 1'
#
loop_
_entity.id
_entity.type
_entity.pdbx_description
1 polymer ?
#
loop_
_entity_poly.entity_id
_entity_poly.type
_entity_poly.pdbx_seq_one_letter_code
_entity_poly.pdbx_strand_id
1 'polypeptide(L)'
;MSSYLSTVKAWYEEVIIPTYPVGKPEKNPMFLEKRVYQGSSGTVYPYPVIEKIFDEKTDRIYKAIFLENEYLKIMVLPELGGRIQMAYDKIRQRHFIYYNQVIKPALVGLTGPWISGGI
;
A
#
# COMPACT_ATOMS: atom_id res chain seq x y z
N MET A 1 -31.23 -26.77 10.36
CA MET A 1 -30.01 -26.25 9.69
C MET A 1 -30.05 -24.74 9.78
N SER A 2 -29.49 -24.17 10.85
CA SER A 2 -29.43 -22.71 11.03
C SER A 2 -28.15 -22.21 10.35
N SER A 3 -28.29 -21.35 9.35
CA SER A 3 -27.17 -20.70 8.69
C SER A 3 -26.51 -19.71 9.66
N TYR A 4 -25.36 -20.09 10.22
CA TYR A 4 -24.49 -19.18 10.96
C TYR A 4 -23.92 -18.14 10.00
N LEU A 5 -24.67 -17.07 9.71
CA LEU A 5 -24.12 -15.87 9.08
C LEU A 5 -23.27 -15.17 10.15
N SER A 6 -21.98 -15.51 10.20
CA SER A 6 -21.02 -14.80 11.04
C SER A 6 -21.04 -13.31 10.65
N THR A 7 -21.41 -12.43 11.58
CA THR A 7 -21.47 -10.99 11.33
C THR A 7 -20.09 -10.46 10.94
N VAL A 8 -20.01 -9.79 9.80
CA VAL A 8 -18.81 -9.05 9.37
C VAL A 8 -18.91 -7.62 9.87
N LYS A 9 -17.86 -7.12 10.52
CA LYS A 9 -17.74 -5.73 10.95
C LYS A 9 -16.84 -4.97 9.99
N ALA A 10 -17.23 -3.75 9.68
CA ALA A 10 -16.41 -2.79 8.96
C ALA A 10 -16.40 -1.46 9.72
N TRP A 11 -15.23 -0.87 9.90
CA TRP A 11 -15.12 0.44 10.54
C TRP A 11 -13.94 1.23 10.00
N TYR A 12 -13.98 2.53 10.26
CA TYR A 12 -12.91 3.45 9.98
C TYR A 12 -12.08 3.69 11.24
N GLU A 13 -10.76 3.77 11.10
CA GLU A 13 -9.85 4.08 12.20
C GLU A 13 -8.64 4.86 11.67
N GLU A 14 -8.19 5.85 12.43
CA GLU A 14 -6.94 6.55 12.12
C GLU A 14 -5.76 5.77 12.69
N VAL A 15 -4.83 5.39 11.82
CA VAL A 15 -3.62 4.66 12.20
C VAL A 15 -2.39 5.49 11.88
N ILE A 16 -1.43 5.51 12.80
CA ILE A 16 -0.14 6.15 12.57
C ILE A 16 0.81 5.11 12.01
N ILE A 17 1.36 5.38 10.82
CA ILE A 17 2.38 4.53 10.20
C ILE A 17 3.59 5.41 9.89
N PRO A 18 4.80 5.03 10.33
CA PRO A 18 6.02 5.73 9.93
C PRO A 18 6.19 5.64 8.41
N THR A 19 6.33 6.78 7.77
CA THR A 19 6.33 6.89 6.30
C THR A 19 7.51 7.68 5.82
N TYR A 20 8.23 7.14 4.83
CA TYR A 20 9.24 7.87 4.08
C TYR A 20 8.53 8.66 2.97
N PRO A 21 8.53 10.00 3.01
CA PRO A 21 7.87 10.80 2.00
C PRO A 21 8.49 10.58 0.62
N VAL A 22 7.70 10.85 -0.42
CA VAL A 22 8.15 10.87 -1.81
C VAL A 22 8.50 12.29 -2.22
N GLY A 23 9.42 12.44 -3.16
CA GLY A 23 9.77 13.72 -3.77
C GLY A 23 8.61 14.34 -4.55
N LYS A 24 8.84 15.55 -5.07
CA LYS A 24 7.87 16.18 -5.97
C LYS A 24 7.84 15.41 -7.30
N PRO A 25 6.65 15.27 -7.93
CA PRO A 25 6.57 14.74 -9.27
C PRO A 25 7.30 15.65 -10.27
N GLU A 26 7.91 15.04 -11.28
CA GLU A 26 8.55 15.77 -12.37
C GLU A 26 7.55 16.66 -13.09
N LYS A 27 7.95 17.90 -13.36
CA LYS A 27 7.09 18.88 -14.05
C LYS A 27 6.94 18.57 -15.53
N ASN A 28 8.00 18.00 -16.12
CA ASN A 28 8.05 17.70 -17.53
C ASN A 28 7.56 16.27 -17.76
N PRO A 29 6.78 16.02 -18.83
CA PRO A 29 6.40 14.66 -19.19
C PRO A 29 7.65 13.84 -19.50
N MET A 30 7.71 12.61 -18.96
CA MET A 30 8.82 11.70 -19.20
C MET A 30 8.41 10.58 -20.16
N PHE A 31 9.18 10.40 -21.22
CA PHE A 31 8.98 9.36 -22.23
C PHE A 31 10.04 8.26 -22.03
N LEU A 32 9.74 7.29 -21.18
CA LEU A 32 10.68 6.28 -20.70
C LEU A 32 10.52 4.93 -21.42
N GLU A 33 10.22 4.94 -22.70
CA GLU A 33 9.83 3.77 -23.51
C GLU A 33 10.89 2.66 -23.55
N LYS A 34 12.16 2.99 -23.29
CA LYS A 34 13.31 2.07 -23.33
C LYS A 34 13.85 1.72 -21.94
N ARG A 35 13.00 1.38 -20.96
CA ARG A 35 13.47 0.88 -19.65
C ARG A 35 14.01 -0.54 -19.77
N VAL A 36 15.15 -0.80 -19.12
CA VAL A 36 15.83 -2.12 -19.11
C VAL A 36 15.21 -3.10 -18.07
N TYR A 37 14.26 -2.63 -17.26
CA TYR A 37 13.72 -3.41 -16.13
C TYR A 37 12.53 -4.28 -16.55
N GLN A 38 12.69 -5.61 -16.42
CA GLN A 38 11.67 -6.67 -16.50
C GLN A 38 10.62 -6.58 -17.63
N GLY A 39 11.01 -6.13 -18.83
CA GLY A 39 10.10 -6.13 -19.98
C GLY A 39 8.86 -5.22 -19.82
N SER A 40 8.87 -4.32 -18.84
CA SER A 40 7.78 -3.36 -18.63
C SER A 40 7.87 -2.24 -19.66
N SER A 41 6.74 -1.86 -20.25
CA SER A 41 6.64 -0.59 -20.96
C SER A 41 6.82 0.55 -19.98
N GLY A 42 7.79 1.44 -20.23
CA GLY A 42 7.97 2.66 -19.44
C GLY A 42 7.04 3.80 -19.85
N THR A 43 6.01 3.54 -20.67
CA THR A 43 4.98 4.52 -21.02
C THR A 43 4.11 4.81 -19.79
N VAL A 44 4.33 5.97 -19.19
CA VAL A 44 3.61 6.42 -17.99
C VAL A 44 2.76 7.65 -18.21
N TYR A 45 2.90 8.31 -19.35
CA TYR A 45 2.08 9.46 -19.72
C TYR A 45 0.58 9.10 -19.67
N PRO A 46 -0.29 9.92 -19.05
CA PRO A 46 -0.05 11.29 -18.58
C PRO A 46 0.42 11.42 -17.11
N TYR A 47 0.75 10.32 -16.43
CA TYR A 47 1.18 10.36 -15.03
C TYR A 47 2.63 10.84 -14.88
N PRO A 48 2.90 11.74 -13.92
CA PRO A 48 4.26 12.19 -13.66
C PRO A 48 5.07 11.10 -12.93
N VAL A 49 6.38 11.12 -13.13
CA VAL A 49 7.32 10.24 -12.43
C VAL A 49 7.86 10.96 -11.20
N ILE A 50 8.10 10.22 -10.12
CA ILE A 50 8.82 10.70 -8.95
C ILE A 50 10.15 9.95 -8.85
N GLU A 51 11.25 10.67 -8.78
CA GLU A 51 12.62 10.10 -8.80
C GLU A 51 13.33 10.19 -7.45
N LYS A 52 12.62 10.56 -6.38
CA LYS A 52 13.20 10.69 -5.04
C LYS A 52 12.30 10.09 -3.97
N ILE A 53 12.91 9.32 -3.08
CA ILE A 53 12.37 8.94 -1.77
C ILE A 53 13.26 9.61 -0.73
N PHE A 54 12.69 10.21 0.31
CA PHE A 54 13.49 10.80 1.38
C PHE A 54 14.06 9.71 2.30
N ASP A 55 15.19 9.99 2.94
CA ASP A 55 15.87 9.04 3.86
C ASP A 55 15.34 9.08 5.29
N GLU A 56 14.58 10.12 5.64
CA GLU A 56 13.95 10.28 6.93
C GLU A 56 12.46 9.96 6.84
N LYS A 57 11.99 9.16 7.79
CA LYS A 57 10.57 8.84 7.95
C LYS A 57 9.92 9.83 8.92
N THR A 58 8.65 10.12 8.66
CA THR A 58 7.80 10.89 9.55
C THR A 58 6.57 10.08 9.91
N ASP A 59 6.05 10.25 11.12
CA ASP A 59 4.76 9.68 11.49
C ASP A 59 3.66 10.35 10.66
N ARG A 60 2.91 9.52 9.92
CA ARG A 60 1.78 9.96 9.12
C ARG A 60 0.52 9.24 9.59
N ILE A 61 -0.55 10.01 9.76
CA ILE A 61 -1.88 9.49 10.01
C ILE A 61 -2.44 9.00 8.67
N TYR A 62 -2.95 7.77 8.67
CA TYR A 62 -3.67 7.17 7.57
C TYR A 62 -5.09 6.82 7.99
N LYS A 63 -6.01 7.07 7.07
CA LYS A 63 -7.40 6.65 7.12
C LYS A 63 -7.51 5.17 6.81
N ALA A 64 -7.53 4.30 7.80
CA ALA A 64 -7.68 2.86 7.59
C ALA A 64 -9.15 2.44 7.61
N ILE A 65 -9.50 1.47 6.75
CA ILE A 65 -10.74 0.71 6.86
C ILE A 65 -10.37 -0.68 7.35
N PHE A 66 -10.96 -1.08 8.46
CA PHE A 66 -10.83 -2.44 8.96
C PHE A 66 -12.03 -3.28 8.57
N LEU A 67 -11.77 -4.51 8.14
CA LEU A 67 -12.78 -5.55 7.95
C LEU A 67 -12.44 -6.71 8.90
N GLU A 68 -13.39 -7.11 9.74
CA GLU A 68 -13.17 -8.18 10.70
C GLU A 68 -14.36 -9.14 10.76
N ASN A 69 -14.07 -10.44 10.81
CA ASN A 69 -15.03 -11.48 11.15
C ASN A 69 -14.43 -12.44 12.19
N GLU A 70 -15.02 -13.63 12.33
CA GLU A 70 -14.53 -14.64 13.27
C GLU A 70 -13.09 -15.11 12.95
N TYR A 71 -12.71 -15.14 11.67
CA TYR A 71 -11.49 -15.75 11.19
C TYR A 71 -10.39 -14.74 10.86
N LEU A 72 -10.76 -13.58 10.31
CA LEU A 72 -9.83 -12.64 9.70
C LEU A 72 -10.01 -11.24 10.27
N LYS A 73 -8.90 -10.51 10.41
CA LYS A 73 -8.87 -9.06 10.56
C LYS A 73 -7.99 -8.47 9.46
N ILE A 74 -8.56 -7.57 8.66
CA ILE A 74 -7.93 -6.96 7.49
C ILE A 74 -7.87 -5.45 7.68
N MET A 75 -6.73 -4.83 7.35
CA MET A 75 -6.56 -3.38 7.30
C MET A 75 -6.34 -2.95 5.85
N VAL A 76 -7.22 -2.09 5.36
CA VAL A 76 -7.17 -1.49 4.03
C VAL A 76 -6.77 -0.01 4.17
N LEU A 77 -5.89 0.47 3.30
CA LEU A 77 -5.46 1.86 3.22
C LEU A 77 -5.96 2.51 1.91
N PRO A 78 -7.16 3.10 1.89
CA PRO A 78 -7.70 3.83 0.73
C PRO A 78 -6.76 4.89 0.16
N GLU A 79 -6.05 5.63 1.02
CA GLU A 79 -5.09 6.66 0.60
C GLU A 79 -3.90 6.10 -0.20
N LEU A 80 -3.65 4.79 -0.13
CA LEU A 80 -2.63 4.08 -0.88
C LEU A 80 -3.26 3.17 -1.94
N GLY A 81 -4.32 3.64 -2.60
CA GLY A 81 -4.97 2.95 -3.71
C GLY A 81 -5.82 1.74 -3.29
N GLY A 82 -6.31 1.72 -2.04
CA GLY A 82 -7.10 0.58 -1.53
C GLY A 82 -6.25 -0.64 -1.16
N ARG A 83 -4.94 -0.43 -0.96
CA ARG A 83 -3.99 -1.46 -0.55
C ARG A 83 -4.44 -2.21 0.70
N ILE A 84 -4.32 -3.53 0.70
CA ILE A 84 -4.42 -4.34 1.91
C ILE A 84 -3.06 -4.29 2.62
N GLN A 85 -2.97 -3.47 3.66
CA GLN A 85 -1.72 -3.28 4.40
C GLN A 85 -1.46 -4.45 5.36
N MET A 86 -2.51 -4.99 5.97
CA MET A 86 -2.41 -6.05 6.97
C MET A 86 -3.55 -7.05 6.77
N ALA A 87 -3.23 -8.33 6.88
CA ALA A 87 -4.22 -9.39 6.92
C ALA A 87 -3.81 -10.43 7.99
N TYR A 88 -4.63 -10.56 9.03
CA TYR A 88 -4.36 -11.39 10.20
C TYR A 88 -5.35 -12.54 10.27
N ASP A 89 -4.80 -13.75 10.38
CA ASP A 89 -5.53 -14.99 10.64
C ASP A 89 -5.65 -15.16 12.15
N LYS A 90 -6.88 -15.09 12.67
CA LYS A 90 -7.21 -15.20 14.10
C LYS A 90 -7.11 -16.64 14.60
N ILE A 91 -7.25 -17.63 13.73
CA ILE A 91 -7.15 -19.06 14.07
C ILE A 91 -5.69 -19.46 14.22
N ARG A 92 -4.84 -19.02 13.28
CA ARG A 92 -3.40 -19.32 13.28
C ARG A 92 -2.55 -18.27 13.97
N GLN A 93 -3.17 -17.19 14.46
CA GLN A 93 -2.54 -16.09 15.18
C GLN A 93 -1.32 -15.50 14.46
N ARG A 94 -1.47 -15.25 13.15
CA ARG A 94 -0.37 -14.73 12.32
C ARG A 94 -0.86 -13.83 11.21
N HIS A 95 0.01 -12.93 10.76
CA HIS A 95 -0.17 -12.29 9.47
C HIS A 95 0.10 -13.30 8.34
N PHE A 96 -0.80 -13.39 7.38
CA PHE A 96 -0.65 -14.31 6.23
C PHE A 96 -0.23 -13.59 4.93
N ILE A 97 -0.07 -12.27 4.99
CA ILE A 97 0.62 -11.45 4.00
C ILE A 97 1.81 -10.74 4.67
N TYR A 98 2.76 -10.25 3.87
CA TYR A 98 3.86 -9.45 4.41
C TYR A 98 3.34 -8.10 4.92
N TYR A 99 3.13 -8.00 6.23
CA TYR A 99 2.69 -6.78 6.90
C TYR A 99 3.89 -5.89 7.21
N ASN A 100 4.18 -4.95 6.31
CA ASN A 100 5.19 -3.93 6.57
C ASN A 100 4.63 -2.90 7.57
N GLN A 101 5.31 -2.67 8.69
CA GLN A 101 4.87 -1.70 9.70
C GLN A 101 5.32 -0.27 9.38
N VAL A 102 5.88 -0.07 8.17
CA VAL A 102 6.39 1.19 7.66
C VAL A 102 5.96 1.35 6.20
N ILE A 103 5.66 2.58 5.77
CA ILE A 103 5.52 2.90 4.35
C ILE A 103 6.86 3.44 3.84
N LYS A 104 7.68 2.56 3.26
CA LYS A 104 8.94 2.93 2.61
C LYS A 104 8.89 2.56 1.13
N PRO A 105 8.56 3.50 0.23
CA PRO A 105 8.58 3.20 -1.19
C PRO A 105 10.01 3.03 -1.72
N ALA A 106 10.16 2.30 -2.81
CA ALA A 106 11.37 2.20 -3.62
C ALA A 106 11.08 2.66 -5.06
N LEU A 107 12.10 3.12 -5.78
CA LEU A 107 11.99 3.63 -7.16
C LEU A 107 11.94 2.49 -8.20
N VAL A 108 10.98 1.57 -8.03
CA VAL A 108 10.82 0.38 -8.89
C VAL A 108 9.44 0.28 -9.54
N GLY A 109 8.51 1.17 -9.17
CA GLY A 109 7.20 1.29 -9.81
C GLY A 109 7.27 2.02 -11.15
N LEU A 110 6.21 1.92 -11.94
CA LEU A 110 6.11 2.58 -13.25
C LEU A 110 6.36 4.09 -13.13
N THR A 111 5.69 4.76 -12.19
CA THR A 111 5.86 6.19 -11.89
C THR A 111 6.93 6.47 -10.82
N GLY A 112 7.79 5.49 -10.52
CA GLY A 112 8.84 5.58 -9.51
C GLY A 112 8.43 4.88 -8.20
N PRO A 113 7.73 5.53 -7.26
CA PRO A 113 7.45 4.96 -5.95
C PRO A 113 6.60 3.68 -6.00
N TRP A 114 7.10 2.61 -5.39
CA TRP A 114 6.39 1.36 -5.18
C TRP A 114 6.64 0.84 -3.76
N ILE A 115 5.61 0.31 -3.11
CA ILE A 115 5.66 -0.13 -1.71
C ILE A 115 5.64 -1.66 -1.66
N SER A 116 6.60 -2.26 -0.96
CA SER A 116 6.68 -3.71 -0.80
C SER A 116 5.67 -4.27 0.20
N GLY A 117 5.30 -5.54 0.02
CA GLY A 117 4.38 -6.27 0.90
C GLY A 117 2.92 -5.98 0.58
N GLY A 118 2.02 -6.36 1.49
CA GLY A 118 0.59 -6.14 1.32
C GLY A 118 0.01 -6.82 0.07
N ILE A 119 -1.17 -6.34 -0.34
CA ILE A 119 -1.82 -6.63 -1.64
C ILE A 119 -2.25 -5.28 -2.23
#